data_AF-A0A7L1K9B5-F1
#
_entry.id   AF-A0A7L1K9B5-F1
#
_cell.length_a   1.000
_cell.length_b   1.000
_cell.length_c   1.000
_cell.angle_alpha   90.00
_cell.angle_beta   90.00
_cell.angle_gamma   90.00
#
_symmetry.space_group_name_H-M   'P 1'
#
loop_
_entity.id
_entity.type
_entity.pdbx_description
1 polymer ?
#
loop_
_entity_poly.entity_id
_entity_poly.type
_entity_poly.pdbx_seq_one_letter_code
_entity_poly.pdbx_strand_id
1 'polypeptide(L)'
;QTYYHQLERKQAEEELLGGRNKQEPPKLVTPFIQKVETYDSVVRIAGSLGQVAVSTCYSPRRAIDAVHHALVEEVVVVSGAGCNCCAFLSPLLKAAGSHRLRALHRIEKLFLQLLEVEELQRKMSLAPEEEQPCCQEQKSQEAERIYQVLKIRACSSEEEAEDEFLQLLCVRKGKKLTARLLPHLTREQAEKMLLTITHHLPFLMKKDVLDE
;
A
#
# COMPACT_ATOMS: atom_id res chain seq x y z
N GLN A 1 -19.02 -8.56 -31.73
CA GLN A 1 -19.17 -9.91 -31.13
C GLN A 1 -20.20 -10.76 -31.88
N THR A 2 -21.38 -10.21 -32.16
CA THR A 2 -22.45 -10.85 -32.97
C THR A 2 -22.00 -11.36 -34.35
N TYR A 3 -21.10 -10.64 -35.02
CA TYR A 3 -20.53 -11.05 -36.31
C TYR A 3 -19.84 -12.42 -36.27
N TYR A 4 -19.01 -12.67 -35.24
CA TYR A 4 -18.27 -13.93 -35.11
C TYR A 4 -19.20 -15.11 -34.78
N HIS A 5 -20.19 -14.90 -33.92
CA HIS A 5 -21.20 -15.90 -33.64
C HIS A 5 -22.05 -16.28 -34.86
N GLN A 6 -22.36 -15.32 -35.73
CA GLN A 6 -23.06 -15.60 -36.99
C GLN A 6 -22.18 -16.42 -37.95
N LEU A 7 -20.87 -16.18 -37.93
CA LEU A 7 -19.90 -16.92 -38.74
C LEU A 7 -19.79 -18.38 -38.26
N GLU A 8 -19.64 -18.60 -36.95
CA GLU A 8 -19.58 -19.92 -36.32
C GLU A 8 -20.86 -20.73 -36.57
N ARG A 9 -22.03 -20.09 -36.48
CA ARG A 9 -23.31 -20.75 -36.72
C ARG A 9 -23.47 -21.18 -38.17
N LYS A 10 -23.08 -20.32 -39.13
CA LYS A 10 -23.08 -20.66 -40.56
C LYS A 10 -22.13 -21.82 -40.86
N GLN A 11 -20.96 -21.83 -40.22
CA GLN A 11 -19.97 -22.90 -40.37
C GLN A 11 -20.49 -24.24 -39.85
N ALA A 12 -21.19 -24.24 -38.71
CA ALA A 12 -21.84 -25.43 -38.16
C ALA A 12 -23.03 -25.93 -39.00
N GLU A 13 -23.84 -25.02 -39.56
CA GLU A 13 -24.93 -25.35 -40.48
C GLU A 13 -24.40 -26.01 -41.78
N GLU A 14 -23.24 -25.57 -42.29
CA GLU A 14 -22.59 -26.12 -43.49
C GLU A 14 -21.95 -27.51 -43.25
N GLU A 15 -21.43 -27.77 -42.04
CA GLU A 15 -20.91 -29.10 -41.65
C GLU A 15 -22.03 -30.17 -41.57
N LEU A 16 -23.23 -29.79 -41.11
CA LEU A 16 -24.37 -30.70 -41.00
C LEU A 16 -24.95 -31.12 -42.37
N LEU A 17 -24.80 -30.26 -43.38
CA LEU A 17 -25.30 -30.49 -44.74
C LEU A 17 -24.37 -31.35 -45.60
N GLY A 18 -23.27 -31.88 -45.04
CA GLY A 18 -22.41 -32.88 -45.69
C GLY A 18 -21.63 -32.37 -46.92
N GLY A 19 -21.65 -31.06 -47.18
CA GLY A 19 -20.99 -30.42 -48.31
C GLY A 19 -19.48 -30.26 -48.11
N ARG A 20 -18.73 -31.35 -47.90
CA ARG A 20 -17.25 -31.31 -47.90
C ARG A 20 -16.71 -31.20 -49.33
N ASN A 21 -16.92 -30.05 -49.98
CA ASN A 21 -16.11 -29.65 -51.12
C ASN A 21 -14.97 -28.72 -50.65
N LYS A 22 -13.92 -29.36 -50.09
CA LYS A 22 -12.50 -28.95 -50.10
C LYS A 22 -12.20 -27.44 -50.08
N GLN A 23 -12.67 -26.69 -49.09
CA GLN A 23 -11.98 -25.46 -48.70
C GLN A 23 -11.31 -25.73 -47.36
N GLU A 24 -10.05 -26.17 -47.41
CA GLU A 24 -9.19 -25.98 -46.23
C GLU A 24 -9.25 -24.49 -45.88
N PRO A 25 -9.45 -24.11 -44.60
CA PRO A 25 -9.32 -22.72 -44.21
C PRO A 25 -7.97 -22.23 -44.77
N PRO A 26 -7.92 -21.07 -45.44
CA PRO A 26 -6.69 -20.62 -46.09
C PRO A 26 -5.57 -20.65 -45.06
N LYS A 27 -4.65 -21.62 -45.22
CA LYS A 27 -3.51 -21.77 -44.32
C LYS A 27 -2.71 -20.49 -44.48
N LEU A 28 -2.62 -19.70 -43.40
CA LEU A 28 -1.69 -18.60 -43.34
C LEU A 28 -0.30 -19.19 -43.54
N VAL A 29 0.23 -19.06 -44.76
CA VAL A 29 1.64 -19.27 -45.03
C VAL A 29 2.35 -18.10 -44.35
N THR A 30 2.75 -18.31 -43.10
CA THR A 30 3.67 -17.39 -42.47
C THR A 30 5.02 -17.61 -43.15
N PRO A 31 5.64 -16.59 -43.76
CA PRO A 31 7.02 -16.74 -44.19
C PRO A 31 7.82 -17.19 -42.96
N PHE A 32 8.65 -18.21 -43.12
CA PHE A 32 9.54 -18.65 -42.06
C PHE A 32 10.55 -17.53 -41.80
N ILE A 33 10.24 -16.65 -40.85
CA ILE A 33 11.12 -15.56 -40.48
C ILE A 33 12.24 -16.19 -39.64
N GLN A 34 13.44 -16.15 -40.18
CA GLN A 34 14.64 -16.59 -39.48
C GLN A 34 14.75 -15.82 -38.17
N LYS A 35 14.80 -16.54 -37.04
CA LYS A 35 15.03 -15.93 -35.72
C LYS A 35 16.38 -15.21 -35.74
N VAL A 36 16.36 -13.89 -35.89
CA VAL A 36 17.54 -13.06 -35.61
C VAL A 36 17.64 -12.96 -34.09
N GLU A 37 18.74 -13.45 -33.53
CA GLU A 37 18.93 -13.60 -32.07
C GLU A 37 19.09 -12.26 -31.33
N THR A 38 19.24 -11.15 -32.06
CA THR A 38 19.51 -9.84 -31.48
C THR A 38 18.63 -8.77 -32.16
N TYR A 39 17.47 -8.53 -31.56
CA TYR A 39 16.71 -7.31 -31.81
C TYR A 39 16.94 -6.36 -30.62
N ASP A 40 17.40 -5.14 -30.89
CA ASP A 40 17.45 -4.09 -29.88
C ASP A 40 16.02 -3.73 -29.50
N SER A 41 15.61 -4.15 -28.31
CA SER A 41 14.24 -4.01 -27.82
C SER A 41 13.83 -2.54 -27.61
N VAL A 42 14.81 -1.64 -27.54
CA VAL A 42 14.64 -0.22 -27.26
C VAL A 42 15.57 0.61 -28.14
N VAL A 43 15.01 1.50 -28.96
CA VAL A 43 15.76 2.34 -29.90
C VAL A 43 15.46 3.82 -29.62
N ARG A 44 16.48 4.68 -29.71
CA ARG A 44 16.33 6.14 -29.59
C ARG A 44 16.18 6.74 -30.99
N ILE A 45 14.96 7.17 -31.32
CA ILE A 45 14.68 7.83 -32.59
C ILE A 45 15.14 9.28 -32.49
N ALA A 46 15.91 9.76 -33.47
CA ALA A 46 16.38 11.14 -33.46
C ALA A 46 15.18 12.12 -33.41
N GLY A 47 15.17 13.03 -32.44
CA GLY A 47 14.09 13.99 -32.22
C GLY A 47 12.99 13.55 -31.25
N SER A 48 13.00 12.31 -30.72
CA SER A 48 12.07 11.91 -29.65
C SER A 48 12.60 12.27 -28.26
N LEU A 49 11.67 12.63 -27.35
CA LEU A 49 11.97 13.00 -25.96
C LEU A 49 12.36 11.81 -25.07
N GLY A 50 12.38 10.60 -25.61
CA GLY A 50 12.67 9.36 -24.90
C GLY A 50 12.99 8.20 -25.84
N GLN A 51 13.19 7.01 -25.27
CA GLN A 51 13.46 5.78 -26.01
C GLN A 51 12.15 5.07 -26.38
N VAL A 52 12.10 4.43 -27.55
CA VAL A 52 10.91 3.76 -28.09
C VAL A 52 11.16 2.26 -28.16
N ALA A 53 10.28 1.47 -27.55
CA ALA A 53 10.34 0.01 -27.63
C ALA A 53 9.84 -0.51 -28.98
N VAL A 54 10.61 -1.40 -29.60
CA VAL A 54 10.28 -2.07 -30.87
C VAL A 54 9.65 -3.43 -30.57
N SER A 55 8.49 -3.71 -31.15
CA SER A 55 7.85 -5.02 -31.03
C SER A 55 7.90 -5.77 -32.34
N THR A 56 8.34 -7.02 -32.28
CA THR A 56 8.35 -7.94 -33.42
C THR A 56 7.32 -9.04 -33.19
N CYS A 57 7.00 -9.82 -34.23
CA CYS A 57 6.19 -11.03 -34.11
C CYS A 57 6.83 -12.14 -33.24
N TYR A 58 8.13 -12.03 -32.91
CA TYR A 58 8.84 -12.93 -31.98
C TYR A 58 8.98 -12.36 -30.57
N SER A 59 8.82 -11.06 -30.41
CA SER A 59 8.77 -10.32 -29.14
C SER A 59 7.48 -9.50 -29.09
N PRO A 60 6.30 -10.16 -29.01
CA PRO A 60 5.04 -9.45 -28.89
C PRO A 60 5.13 -8.53 -27.66
N ARG A 61 4.63 -7.29 -27.77
CA ARG A 61 4.54 -6.40 -26.61
C ARG A 61 3.83 -7.19 -25.52
N ARG A 62 4.49 -7.43 -24.40
CA ARG A 62 3.76 -7.74 -23.16
C ARG A 62 2.74 -6.61 -23.04
N ALA A 63 1.45 -6.96 -22.91
CA ALA A 63 0.45 -5.96 -22.57
C ALA A 63 1.05 -5.14 -21.42
N ILE A 64 1.10 -3.83 -21.59
CA ILE A 64 1.58 -2.95 -20.52
C ILE A 64 0.60 -3.21 -19.38
N ASP A 65 1.05 -3.99 -18.41
CA ASP A 65 0.33 -4.14 -17.17
C ASP A 65 0.44 -2.76 -16.52
N ALA A 66 -0.63 -1.97 -16.63
CA ALA A 66 -0.73 -0.67 -16.00
C ALA A 66 -0.88 -0.80 -14.47
N VAL A 67 -0.43 -1.91 -13.90
CA VAL A 67 -0.11 -2.04 -12.48
C VAL A 67 1.25 -1.37 -12.27
N HIS A 68 1.17 -0.03 -12.20
CA HIS A 68 1.99 0.86 -11.39
C HIS A 68 3.45 0.41 -11.16
N HIS A 69 4.36 1.03 -11.91
CA HIS A 69 5.79 1.13 -11.55
C HIS A 69 6.05 1.87 -10.23
N ALA A 70 5.02 2.21 -9.45
CA ALA A 70 5.18 2.72 -8.10
C ALA A 70 5.20 1.54 -7.14
N LEU A 71 6.35 0.87 -6.97
CA LEU A 71 6.78 0.22 -5.72
C LEU A 71 8.27 -0.18 -5.81
N VAL A 72 9.15 0.81 -5.93
CA VAL A 72 10.41 0.77 -5.14
C VAL A 72 10.23 1.59 -3.85
N GLU A 73 9.21 2.45 -3.76
CA GLU A 73 8.91 3.17 -2.52
C GLU A 73 7.42 3.07 -2.18
N GLU A 74 7.20 2.53 -1.00
CA GLU A 74 6.10 2.76 -0.06
C GLU A 74 4.69 3.11 -0.57
N VAL A 75 3.75 2.22 -0.24
CA VAL A 75 2.47 2.51 0.42
C VAL A 75 1.66 3.71 -0.09
N VAL A 76 0.53 3.45 -0.76
CA VAL A 76 -0.80 4.14 -0.60
C VAL A 76 -1.73 3.61 -1.72
N VAL A 77 -2.61 2.63 -1.45
CA VAL A 77 -4.04 2.69 -1.04
C VAL A 77 -4.98 2.31 -2.20
N VAL A 78 -6.08 1.68 -1.81
CA VAL A 78 -7.40 1.61 -2.46
C VAL A 78 -7.74 0.26 -3.12
N SER A 79 -8.52 -0.50 -2.36
CA SER A 79 -9.44 -1.53 -2.84
C SER A 79 -10.15 -1.15 -4.14
N GLY A 80 -9.99 -1.99 -5.16
CA GLY A 80 -10.94 -2.16 -6.25
C GLY A 80 -11.37 -3.62 -6.26
N ALA A 81 -12.66 -3.85 -6.04
CA ALA A 81 -13.27 -5.18 -5.91
C ALA A 81 -12.97 -6.10 -7.11
N GLY A 82 -12.65 -7.37 -6.83
CA GLY A 82 -12.90 -8.48 -7.77
C GLY A 82 -11.70 -9.12 -8.48
N CYS A 83 -10.61 -9.49 -7.78
CA CYS A 83 -9.65 -10.45 -8.34
C CYS A 83 -9.66 -11.78 -7.59
N ASN A 84 -10.09 -12.81 -8.30
CA ASN A 84 -10.08 -14.24 -7.93
C ASN A 84 -8.65 -14.82 -7.97
N CYS A 85 -7.66 -13.96 -8.22
CA CYS A 85 -6.31 -14.28 -8.68
C CYS A 85 -5.33 -14.48 -7.53
N CYS A 86 -5.77 -14.21 -6.30
CA CYS A 86 -4.90 -14.17 -5.14
C CYS A 86 -4.55 -15.57 -4.61
N ALA A 87 -4.82 -16.66 -5.32
CA ALA A 87 -4.61 -18.01 -4.81
C ALA A 87 -3.13 -18.39 -4.58
N PHE A 88 -2.17 -17.67 -5.18
CA PHE A 88 -0.74 -18.03 -5.12
C PHE A 88 0.19 -17.03 -4.42
N LEU A 89 -0.30 -15.88 -3.95
CA LEU A 89 0.49 -15.08 -3.01
C LEU A 89 0.34 -15.69 -1.62
N SER A 90 1.45 -16.25 -1.13
CA SER A 90 1.64 -16.85 0.19
C SER A 90 0.73 -16.21 1.26
N PRO A 91 0.01 -17.02 2.07
CA PRO A 91 -0.81 -16.50 3.18
C PRO A 91 -0.06 -15.50 4.06
N LEU A 92 1.27 -15.69 4.20
CA LEU A 92 2.15 -14.85 4.99
C LEU A 92 2.29 -13.42 4.43
N LEU A 93 2.33 -13.24 3.10
CA LEU A 93 2.53 -11.92 2.48
C LEU A 93 1.24 -11.09 2.51
N LYS A 94 0.08 -11.74 2.34
CA LYS A 94 -1.22 -11.09 2.59
C LYS A 94 -1.41 -10.74 4.06
N ALA A 95 -1.02 -11.62 4.97
CA ALA A 95 -1.10 -11.37 6.41
C ALA A 95 -0.17 -10.22 6.83
N ALA A 96 1.09 -10.20 6.37
CA ALA A 96 2.04 -9.14 6.66
C ALA A 96 1.62 -7.77 6.08
N GLY A 97 1.08 -7.75 4.85
CA GLY A 97 0.49 -6.55 4.26
C GLY A 97 -0.72 -6.04 5.04
N SER A 98 -1.57 -6.95 5.56
CA SER A 98 -2.73 -6.58 6.37
C SER A 98 -2.34 -5.99 7.73
N HIS A 99 -1.26 -6.49 8.34
CA HIS A 99 -0.77 -6.01 9.62
C HIS A 99 -0.17 -4.60 9.49
N ARG A 100 0.69 -4.38 8.48
CA ARG A 100 1.24 -3.05 8.17
C ARG A 100 0.13 -2.04 7.85
N LEU A 101 -0.85 -2.43 7.03
CA LEU A 101 -1.98 -1.55 6.70
C LEU A 101 -2.82 -1.21 7.93
N ARG A 102 -3.04 -2.17 8.84
CA ARG A 102 -3.74 -1.94 10.11
C ARG A 102 -2.98 -0.96 11.00
N ALA A 103 -1.67 -1.12 11.12
CA ALA A 103 -0.83 -0.20 11.88
C ALA A 103 -0.91 1.22 11.32
N LEU A 104 -0.79 1.39 10.01
CA LEU A 104 -0.89 2.69 9.34
C LEU A 104 -2.28 3.32 9.51
N HIS A 105 -3.36 2.56 9.29
CA HIS A 105 -4.72 3.06 9.49
C HIS A 105 -4.95 3.53 10.94
N ARG A 106 -4.40 2.80 11.91
CA ARG A 106 -4.45 3.21 13.31
C ARG A 106 -3.65 4.48 13.57
N ILE A 107 -2.45 4.61 12.99
CA ILE A 107 -1.65 5.85 13.08
C ILE A 107 -2.47 7.03 12.56
N GLU A 108 -3.12 6.89 11.41
CA GLU A 108 -4.00 7.95 10.88
C GLU A 108 -5.10 8.33 11.86
N LYS A 109 -5.81 7.34 12.41
CA LYS A 109 -6.88 7.59 13.39
C LYS A 109 -6.38 8.32 14.63
N LEU A 110 -5.27 7.87 15.20
CA LEU A 110 -4.67 8.50 16.38
C LEU A 110 -4.17 9.90 16.08
N PHE A 111 -3.65 10.14 14.88
CA PHE A 111 -3.17 11.46 14.47
C PHE A 111 -4.32 12.46 14.36
N LEU A 112 -5.49 12.03 13.87
CA LEU A 112 -6.69 12.88 13.87
C LEU A 112 -7.10 13.29 15.29
N GLN A 113 -7.12 12.34 16.23
CA GLN A 113 -7.41 12.64 17.64
C GLN A 113 -6.38 13.61 18.25
N LEU A 114 -5.10 13.44 17.93
CA LEU A 114 -4.05 14.36 18.38
C LEU A 114 -4.28 15.78 17.87
N LEU A 115 -4.72 15.93 16.62
CA LEU A 115 -5.04 17.26 16.07
C LEU A 115 -6.21 17.92 16.82
N GLU A 116 -7.20 17.15 17.28
CA GLU A 116 -8.29 17.67 18.12
C GLU A 116 -7.75 18.20 19.46
N VAL A 117 -6.82 17.49 20.11
CA VAL A 117 -6.15 17.94 21.35
C VAL A 117 -5.40 19.25 21.14
N GLU A 118 -4.66 19.37 20.04
CA GLU A 118 -3.91 20.59 19.70
C GLU A 118 -4.84 21.75 19.33
N GLU A 119 -5.97 21.47 18.66
CA GLU A 119 -6.99 22.46 18.36
C GLU A 119 -7.68 22.97 19.63
N LEU A 120 -8.02 22.08 20.56
CA LEU A 120 -8.54 22.45 21.89
C LEU A 120 -7.56 23.34 22.64
N GLN A 121 -6.27 23.02 22.61
CA GLN A 121 -5.24 23.88 23.21
C GLN A 121 -5.17 25.26 22.54
N ARG A 122 -5.28 25.32 21.21
CA ARG A 122 -5.31 26.59 20.48
C ARG A 122 -6.55 27.42 20.82
N LYS A 123 -7.73 26.79 20.89
CA LYS A 123 -8.98 27.44 21.29
C LYS A 123 -8.92 27.96 22.74
N MET A 124 -8.34 27.19 23.65
CA MET A 124 -8.12 27.60 25.05
C MET A 124 -7.24 28.86 25.16
N SER A 125 -6.22 28.99 24.30
CA SER A 125 -5.36 30.19 24.28
C SER A 125 -6.07 31.49 23.83
N LEU A 126 -7.24 31.36 23.21
CA LEU A 126 -8.05 32.48 22.69
C LEU A 126 -9.34 32.70 23.51
N ALA A 127 -9.66 31.79 24.44
CA ALA A 127 -10.89 31.76 25.20
C ALA A 127 -10.82 32.60 26.49
N PRO A 128 -11.96 33.12 26.98
CA PRO A 128 -12.05 33.86 28.25
C PRO A 128 -11.69 32.97 29.46
N GLU A 129 -11.14 33.58 30.53
CA GLU A 129 -10.57 32.88 31.70
C GLU A 129 -11.58 31.99 32.46
N GLU A 130 -12.88 32.26 32.34
CA GLU A 130 -13.94 31.56 33.07
C GLU A 130 -14.23 30.14 32.53
N GLU A 131 -13.96 29.87 31.24
CA GLU A 131 -14.19 28.58 30.59
C GLU A 131 -12.93 27.70 30.51
N GLN A 132 -11.76 28.26 30.84
CA GLN A 132 -10.47 27.56 30.79
C GLN A 132 -10.40 26.24 31.58
N PRO A 133 -10.98 26.11 32.80
CA PRO A 133 -10.86 24.89 33.58
C PRO A 133 -11.55 23.69 32.92
N CYS A 134 -12.76 23.90 32.37
CA CYS A 134 -13.53 22.84 31.72
C CYS A 134 -12.89 22.40 30.40
N CYS A 135 -12.39 23.37 29.60
CA CYS A 135 -11.66 23.06 28.37
C CYS A 135 -10.32 22.33 28.62
N GLN A 136 -9.61 22.68 29.70
CA GLN A 136 -8.38 22.00 30.08
C GLN A 136 -8.62 20.55 30.47
N GLU A 137 -9.71 20.28 31.22
CA GLU A 137 -10.09 18.94 31.60
C GLU A 137 -10.47 18.09 30.37
N GLN A 138 -11.26 18.64 29.44
CA GLN A 138 -11.60 17.96 28.18
C GLN A 138 -10.35 17.62 27.36
N LYS A 139 -9.40 18.56 27.24
CA LYS A 139 -8.12 18.33 26.56
C LYS A 139 -7.34 17.19 27.23
N SER A 140 -7.23 17.22 28.55
CA SER A 140 -6.50 16.18 29.31
C SER A 140 -7.14 14.81 29.13
N GLN A 141 -8.47 14.74 29.16
CA GLN A 141 -9.21 13.49 28.93
C GLN A 141 -8.98 12.94 27.51
N GLU A 142 -8.97 13.79 26.48
CA GLU A 142 -8.72 13.32 25.12
C GLU A 142 -7.27 12.85 24.92
N ALA A 143 -6.29 13.56 25.50
CA ALA A 143 -4.90 13.10 25.52
C ALA A 143 -4.74 11.75 26.25
N GLU A 144 -5.48 11.55 27.34
CA GLU A 144 -5.49 10.28 28.07
C GLU A 144 -6.10 9.15 27.24
N ARG A 145 -7.19 9.40 26.49
CA ARG A 145 -7.76 8.41 25.57
C ARG A 145 -6.75 7.97 24.52
N ILE A 146 -6.00 8.90 23.94
CA ILE A 146 -4.94 8.59 22.98
C ILE A 146 -3.89 7.67 23.63
N TYR A 147 -3.44 8.00 24.85
CA TYR A 147 -2.48 7.19 25.60
C TYR A 147 -3.00 5.77 25.89
N GLN A 148 -4.26 5.64 26.30
CA GLN A 148 -4.89 4.34 26.54
C GLN A 148 -4.98 3.51 25.25
N VAL A 149 -5.32 4.15 24.11
CA VAL A 149 -5.38 3.48 22.81
C VAL A 149 -4.00 3.05 22.32
N LEU A 150 -2.92 3.76 22.68
CA LEU A 150 -1.56 3.32 22.34
C LEU A 150 -1.17 2.00 23.04
N LYS A 151 -1.90 1.57 24.09
CA LYS A 151 -1.73 0.29 24.78
C LYS A 151 -0.26 -0.03 25.10
N ILE A 152 0.46 0.93 25.67
CA ILE A 152 1.88 0.77 26.04
C ILE A 152 1.99 -0.33 27.11
N ARG A 153 2.39 -1.53 26.69
CA ARG A 153 2.60 -2.68 27.58
C ARG A 153 3.88 -2.49 28.38
N ALA A 154 3.85 -2.99 29.62
CA ALA A 154 5.04 -3.16 30.42
C ALA A 154 5.78 -4.40 29.90
N CYS A 155 7.07 -4.24 29.60
CA CYS A 155 7.94 -5.12 28.84
C CYS A 155 7.75 -6.63 29.06
N SER A 156 7.65 -7.38 27.96
CA SER A 156 8.08 -8.79 27.87
C SER A 156 8.91 -8.97 26.59
N SER A 157 10.06 -9.62 26.71
CA SER A 157 11.09 -9.71 25.65
C SER A 157 10.71 -10.61 24.46
N GLU A 158 9.60 -11.34 24.54
CA GLU A 158 9.26 -12.38 23.55
C GLU A 158 8.28 -11.89 22.46
N GLU A 159 7.64 -10.72 22.62
CA GLU A 159 6.57 -10.22 21.73
C GLU A 159 6.90 -8.89 21.01
N GLU A 160 8.18 -8.48 20.91
CA GLU A 160 8.54 -7.13 20.39
C GLU A 160 8.06 -6.88 18.94
N ALA A 161 7.99 -7.91 18.11
CA ALA A 161 7.51 -7.81 16.73
C ALA A 161 5.98 -7.70 16.62
N GLU A 162 5.25 -8.13 17.65
CA GLU A 162 3.78 -8.11 17.69
C GLU A 162 3.25 -6.91 18.49
N ASP A 163 4.13 -6.21 19.22
CA ASP A 163 3.77 -5.04 19.99
C ASP A 163 3.27 -3.90 19.08
N GLU A 164 2.00 -3.58 19.25
CA GLU A 164 1.28 -2.55 18.51
C GLU A 164 1.92 -1.15 18.63
N PHE A 165 2.50 -0.83 19.79
CA PHE A 165 3.17 0.45 20.05
C PHE A 165 4.55 0.49 19.37
N LEU A 166 5.32 -0.60 19.40
CA LEU A 166 6.61 -0.66 18.71
C LEU A 166 6.44 -0.59 17.18
N GLN A 167 5.38 -1.20 16.65
CA GLN A 167 5.02 -1.11 15.24
C GLN A 167 4.68 0.32 14.81
N LEU A 168 4.05 1.09 15.70
CA LEU A 168 3.81 2.51 15.48
C LEU A 168 5.12 3.29 15.40
N LEU A 169 6.07 3.01 16.31
CA LEU A 169 7.38 3.68 16.34
C LEU A 169 8.30 3.29 15.17
N CYS A 170 8.02 2.20 14.46
CA CYS A 170 8.75 1.80 13.26
C CYS A 170 8.39 2.63 12.02
N VAL A 171 7.45 3.57 12.10
CA VAL A 171 7.01 4.42 10.97
C VAL A 171 7.30 5.87 11.28
N ARG A 172 7.85 6.63 10.30
CA ARG A 172 8.13 8.07 10.41
C ARG A 172 6.98 8.88 11.02
N LYS A 173 5.74 8.66 10.56
CA LYS A 173 4.56 9.37 11.05
C LYS A 173 4.19 8.98 12.49
N GLY A 174 4.40 7.73 12.88
CA GLY A 174 4.19 7.29 14.26
C GLY A 174 5.18 7.92 15.24
N LYS A 175 6.46 8.04 14.86
CA LYS A 175 7.46 8.79 15.65
C LYS A 175 7.05 10.24 15.86
N LYS A 176 6.61 10.92 14.78
CA LYS A 176 6.09 12.30 14.85
C LYS A 176 4.86 12.41 15.74
N LEU A 177 3.96 11.43 15.70
CA LEU A 177 2.79 11.35 16.58
C LEU A 177 3.23 11.28 18.04
N THR A 178 4.13 10.36 18.38
CA THR A 178 4.65 10.20 19.75
C THR A 178 5.35 11.47 20.24
N ALA A 179 6.17 12.09 19.41
CA ALA A 179 6.89 13.32 19.75
C ALA A 179 5.95 14.50 20.03
N ARG A 180 4.85 14.63 19.27
CA ARG A 180 3.84 15.67 19.47
C ARG A 180 2.87 15.37 20.61
N LEU A 181 2.63 14.10 20.90
CA LEU A 181 1.78 13.68 22.01
C LEU A 181 2.46 13.90 23.37
N LEU A 182 3.78 13.69 23.46
CA LEU A 182 4.56 13.79 24.71
C LEU A 182 4.24 15.03 25.58
N PRO A 183 4.19 16.26 25.04
CA PRO A 183 3.88 17.47 25.82
C PRO A 183 2.43 17.54 26.35
N HIS A 184 1.55 16.66 25.88
CA HIS A 184 0.14 16.62 26.29
C HIS A 184 -0.16 15.52 27.32
N LEU A 185 0.81 14.65 27.59
CA LEU A 185 0.67 13.57 28.56
C LEU A 185 1.02 14.03 29.98
N THR A 186 0.54 13.28 30.98
CA THR A 186 1.01 13.47 32.36
C THR A 186 2.47 13.04 32.49
N ARG A 187 3.17 13.55 33.51
CA ARG A 187 4.57 13.22 33.75
C ARG A 187 4.80 11.70 33.86
N GLU A 188 3.93 10.99 34.57
CA GLU A 188 4.01 9.54 34.76
C GLU A 188 3.83 8.78 33.44
N GLN A 189 2.90 9.22 32.60
CA GLN A 189 2.65 8.62 31.29
C GLN A 189 3.83 8.83 30.34
N ALA A 190 4.38 10.05 30.31
CA ALA A 190 5.55 10.37 29.50
C ALA A 190 6.77 9.55 29.94
N GLU A 191 7.00 9.43 31.26
CA GLU A 191 8.09 8.62 31.81
C GLU A 191 7.94 7.15 31.43
N LYS A 192 6.75 6.56 31.60
CA LYS A 192 6.50 5.17 31.21
C LYS A 192 6.72 4.96 29.72
N MET A 193 6.26 5.87 28.87
CA MET A 193 6.44 5.80 27.43
C MET A 193 7.93 5.89 27.03
N LEU A 194 8.67 6.82 27.64
CA LEU A 194 10.11 6.97 27.39
C LEU A 194 10.90 5.76 27.89
N LEU A 195 10.51 5.18 29.03
CA LEU A 195 11.13 3.96 29.54
C LEU A 195 10.95 2.80 28.56
N THR A 196 9.74 2.60 28.02
CA THR A 196 9.47 1.59 26.99
C THR A 196 10.29 1.84 25.72
N ILE A 197 10.34 3.07 25.22
CA ILE A 197 11.14 3.42 24.03
C ILE A 197 12.63 3.13 24.27
N THR A 198 13.14 3.49 25.45
CA THR A 198 14.55 3.29 25.81
C THR A 198 14.90 1.80 25.92
N HIS A 199 14.01 1.00 26.51
CA HIS A 199 14.18 -0.45 26.61
C HIS A 199 14.27 -1.12 25.23
N HIS A 200 13.44 -0.69 24.27
CA HIS A 200 13.41 -1.25 22.91
C HIS A 200 14.24 -0.46 21.90
N LEU A 201 15.10 0.47 22.35
CA LEU A 201 15.91 1.31 21.48
C LEU A 201 16.77 0.50 20.50
N PRO A 202 17.45 -0.60 20.90
CA PRO A 202 18.23 -1.40 19.96
C PRO A 202 17.40 -2.02 18.83
N PHE A 203 16.13 -2.37 19.10
CA PHE A 203 15.20 -2.88 18.10
C PHE A 203 14.78 -1.77 17.13
N LEU A 204 14.40 -0.61 17.67
CA LEU A 204 13.96 0.55 16.88
C LEU A 204 15.08 1.06 15.96
N MET A 205 16.31 1.17 16.47
CA MET A 205 17.47 1.61 15.68
C MET A 205 17.75 0.70 14.48
N LYS A 206 17.58 -0.62 14.61
CA LYS A 206 17.73 -1.55 13.48
C LYS A 206 16.70 -1.32 12.37
N LYS A 207 15.49 -0.86 12.74
CA LYS A 207 14.41 -0.56 11.80
C LYS A 207 14.53 0.84 11.21
N ASP A 208 15.20 1.76 11.89
CA ASP A 208 15.35 3.16 11.50
C ASP A 208 16.37 3.41 10.37
N VAL A 209 17.26 2.45 10.09
CA VAL A 209 18.32 2.58 9.06
C VAL A 209 17.77 2.86 7.64
N LEU A 210 16.48 2.61 7.40
CA LEU A 210 15.81 2.85 6.11
C LEU A 210 15.09 4.21 6.04
N ASP A 211 14.97 4.91 7.16
CA ASP A 211 14.13 6.09 7.32
C ASP A 211 14.93 7.42 7.36
N GLU A 212 16.26 7.39 7.27
CA GLU A 212 17.13 8.58 7.13
C GLU A 212 17.43 8.95 5.67
#